data_AF-A0A6L3KM13-F1
#
_entry.id   AF-A0A6L3KM13-F1
#
_cell.length_a   1.000
_cell.length_b   1.000
_cell.length_c   1.000
_cell.angle_alpha   90.00
_cell.angle_beta   90.00
_cell.angle_gamma   90.00
#
_symmetry.space_group_name_H-M   'P 1'
#
loop_
_entity.id
_entity.type
_entity.pdbx_description
1 polymer ?
#
loop_
_entity_poly.entity_id
_entity_poly.type
_entity_poly.pdbx_seq_one_letter_code
_entity_poly.pdbx_strand_id
1 'polypeptide(L)'
;SVIQLKEMFCVADKYERINDFIRYVVEAAKKELDEVSPYTFEYTPIKSGRKITAIKFYPVYQPEHRDSDLEKHDLQKQISLSWSLSSEVRNYLKNSIGYSDKEIKNNLDLFISAQNILPDLMGELALLKGKARDKKNPKGYIINSIKGKLNDKK
;
A
#
# COMPACT_ATOMS: atom_id res chain seq x y z
N SER A 1 -22.79 -16.73 -18.71
CA SER A 1 -22.80 -17.99 -19.50
C SER A 1 -21.53 -18.06 -20.35
N VAL A 2 -21.18 -19.21 -20.95
CA VAL A 2 -19.98 -19.31 -21.81
C VAL A 2 -20.06 -18.35 -23.02
N ILE A 3 -21.26 -18.12 -23.56
CA ILE A 3 -21.48 -17.20 -24.69
C ILE A 3 -21.11 -15.76 -24.30
N GLN A 4 -21.64 -15.28 -23.17
CA GLN A 4 -21.30 -13.96 -22.63
C GLN A 4 -19.80 -13.82 -22.37
N LEU A 5 -19.16 -14.89 -21.90
CA LEU A 5 -17.72 -14.87 -21.64
C LEU A 5 -16.92 -14.72 -22.96
N LYS A 6 -17.33 -15.41 -24.03
CA LYS A 6 -16.72 -15.25 -25.36
C LYS A 6 -16.90 -13.84 -25.92
N GLU A 7 -18.07 -13.23 -25.70
CA GLU A 7 -18.34 -11.84 -26.09
C GLU A 7 -17.46 -10.86 -25.30
N MET A 8 -17.33 -11.04 -23.98
CA MET A 8 -16.48 -10.20 -23.12
C MET A 8 -15.01 -10.20 -23.55
N PHE A 9 -14.52 -11.35 -24.01
CA PHE A 9 -13.15 -11.49 -24.51
C PHE A 9 -13.01 -11.21 -26.02
N CYS A 10 -14.08 -10.75 -26.69
CA CYS A 10 -14.10 -10.48 -28.14
C CYS A 10 -13.64 -11.68 -28.99
N VAL A 11 -13.97 -12.92 -28.57
CA VAL A 11 -13.59 -14.18 -29.24
C VAL A 11 -14.80 -15.05 -29.61
N ALA A 12 -15.97 -14.43 -29.79
CA ALA A 12 -17.22 -15.10 -30.14
C ALA A 12 -17.06 -16.02 -31.36
N ASP A 13 -16.44 -15.52 -32.43
CA ASP A 13 -16.31 -16.22 -33.72
C ASP A 13 -15.04 -17.06 -33.85
N LYS A 14 -14.13 -16.98 -32.86
CA LYS A 14 -12.78 -17.56 -32.97
C LYS A 14 -12.73 -19.06 -32.64
N TYR A 15 -13.61 -19.52 -31.77
CA TYR A 15 -13.61 -20.90 -31.29
C TYR A 15 -14.99 -21.53 -31.43
N GLU A 16 -15.16 -22.39 -32.42
CA GLU A 16 -16.40 -23.14 -32.64
C GLU A 16 -16.67 -24.12 -31.47
N ARG A 17 -15.62 -24.80 -30.99
CA ARG A 17 -15.72 -25.74 -29.86
C ARG A 17 -15.43 -25.05 -28.52
N ILE A 18 -16.26 -25.36 -27.52
CA ILE A 18 -16.09 -24.84 -26.15
C ILE A 18 -14.78 -25.32 -25.52
N ASN A 19 -14.35 -26.55 -25.81
CA ASN A 19 -13.10 -27.09 -25.28
C ASN A 19 -11.87 -26.30 -25.77
N ASP A 20 -11.87 -25.87 -27.04
CA ASP A 20 -10.78 -25.07 -27.60
C ASP A 20 -10.74 -23.68 -26.93
N PHE A 21 -11.90 -23.07 -26.69
CA PHE A 21 -11.98 -21.82 -25.91
C PHE A 21 -11.38 -21.98 -24.50
N ILE A 22 -11.72 -23.06 -23.79
CA ILE A 22 -11.15 -23.30 -22.44
C ILE A 22 -9.63 -23.45 -22.51
N ARG A 23 -9.13 -24.24 -23.45
CA ARG A 23 -7.70 -24.52 -23.59
C ARG A 23 -6.88 -23.29 -23.99
N TYR A 24 -7.36 -22.51 -24.97
CA TYR A 24 -6.59 -21.39 -25.52
C TYR A 24 -6.82 -20.05 -24.82
N VAL A 25 -7.90 -19.91 -24.05
CA VAL A 25 -8.22 -18.67 -23.36
C VAL A 25 -8.12 -18.86 -21.85
N VAL A 26 -8.86 -19.80 -21.29
CA VAL A 26 -8.96 -19.94 -19.82
C VAL A 26 -7.68 -20.53 -19.23
N GLU A 27 -7.16 -21.62 -19.79
CA GLU A 27 -5.91 -22.24 -19.30
C GLU A 27 -4.69 -21.36 -19.59
N ALA A 28 -4.64 -20.72 -20.76
CA ALA A 28 -3.57 -19.78 -21.11
C ALA A 28 -3.55 -18.58 -20.15
N ALA A 29 -4.70 -17.94 -19.90
CA ALA A 29 -4.80 -16.83 -18.97
C ALA A 29 -4.47 -17.24 -17.52
N LYS A 30 -4.89 -18.44 -17.11
CA LYS A 30 -4.53 -18.97 -15.79
C LYS A 30 -3.00 -19.09 -15.66
N LYS A 31 -2.34 -19.69 -16.65
CA LYS A 31 -0.88 -19.86 -16.64
C LYS A 31 -0.13 -18.53 -16.57
N GLU A 32 -0.57 -17.54 -17.34
CA GLU A 32 0.03 -16.20 -17.29
C GLU A 32 -0.15 -15.53 -15.92
N LEU A 33 -1.34 -15.66 -15.31
CA LEU A 33 -1.57 -15.11 -13.98
C LEU A 33 -0.81 -15.84 -12.88
N ASP A 34 -0.69 -17.18 -12.97
CA ASP A 34 0.10 -17.98 -12.03
C ASP A 34 1.60 -17.61 -12.06
N GLU A 35 2.13 -17.13 -13.19
CA GLU A 35 3.54 -16.74 -13.30
C GLU A 35 3.80 -15.29 -12.87
N VAL A 36 2.85 -14.37 -13.07
CA VAL A 36 3.11 -12.92 -13.02
C VAL A 36 2.33 -12.19 -11.93
N SER A 37 1.20 -12.73 -11.46
CA SER A 37 0.24 -12.00 -10.65
C SER A 37 0.07 -12.61 -9.24
N PRO A 38 -0.05 -11.77 -8.19
CA PRO A 38 -0.43 -12.24 -6.85
C PRO A 38 -1.87 -12.78 -6.78
N TYR A 39 -2.66 -12.55 -7.81
CA TYR A 39 -4.02 -13.07 -7.95
C TYR A 39 -4.09 -13.98 -9.18
N THR A 40 -4.50 -15.22 -8.93
CA THR A 40 -4.86 -16.21 -9.95
C THR A 40 -6.32 -16.63 -9.77
N PHE A 41 -6.75 -17.65 -10.51
CA PHE A 41 -8.06 -18.26 -10.33
C PHE A 41 -8.05 -19.78 -10.55
N GLU A 42 -8.95 -20.46 -9.84
CA GLU A 42 -9.41 -21.79 -10.21
C GLU A 42 -10.74 -21.70 -10.97
N TYR A 43 -11.04 -22.72 -11.78
CA TYR A 43 -12.30 -22.73 -12.52
C TYR A 43 -12.95 -24.11 -12.49
N THR A 44 -14.29 -24.13 -12.44
CA THR A 44 -15.07 -25.35 -12.58
C THR A 44 -16.11 -25.21 -13.69
N PRO A 45 -16.17 -26.14 -14.66
CA PRO A 45 -17.17 -26.10 -15.72
C PRO A 45 -18.53 -26.60 -15.20
N ILE A 46 -19.56 -25.78 -15.36
CA ILE A 46 -20.95 -26.18 -15.11
C ILE A 46 -21.52 -26.80 -16.38
N LYS A 47 -22.00 -28.04 -16.25
CA LYS A 47 -22.62 -28.79 -17.34
C LYS A 47 -24.13 -28.80 -17.17
N SER A 48 -24.85 -28.66 -18.28
CA SER A 48 -26.27 -28.98 -18.39
C SER A 48 -26.38 -30.16 -19.36
N GLY A 49 -26.61 -31.36 -18.79
CA GLY A 49 -26.48 -32.62 -19.53
C GLY A 49 -25.05 -32.86 -20.03
N ARG A 50 -24.89 -33.05 -21.34
CA ARG A 50 -23.57 -33.27 -22.00
C ARG A 50 -22.84 -31.99 -22.39
N LYS A 51 -23.50 -30.82 -22.35
CA LYS A 51 -22.94 -29.54 -22.80
C LYS A 51 -22.47 -28.70 -21.61
N ILE A 52 -21.35 -28.00 -21.75
CA ILE A 52 -20.88 -27.01 -20.78
C ILE A 52 -21.62 -25.70 -21.05
N THR A 53 -22.36 -25.19 -20.07
CA THR A 53 -23.20 -23.98 -20.19
C THR A 53 -22.59 -22.76 -19.53
N ALA A 54 -21.81 -22.95 -18.47
CA ALA A 54 -21.13 -21.88 -17.74
C ALA A 54 -19.80 -22.37 -17.15
N ILE A 55 -18.94 -21.42 -16.80
CA ILE A 55 -17.70 -21.66 -16.07
C ILE A 55 -17.78 -20.81 -14.81
N LYS A 56 -17.54 -21.42 -13.65
CA LYS A 56 -17.39 -20.71 -12.37
C LYS A 56 -15.92 -20.45 -12.14
N PHE A 57 -15.57 -19.21 -11.84
CA PHE A 57 -14.22 -18.80 -11.48
C PHE A 57 -14.15 -18.54 -9.97
N TYR A 58 -13.10 -19.03 -9.34
CA TYR A 58 -12.79 -18.82 -7.93
C TYR A 58 -11.46 -18.06 -7.87
N PRO A 59 -11.44 -16.80 -7.45
CA PRO A 59 -10.19 -16.07 -7.30
C PRO A 59 -9.36 -16.70 -6.18
N VAL A 60 -8.07 -16.89 -6.44
CA VAL A 60 -7.11 -17.42 -5.46
C VAL A 60 -5.99 -16.41 -5.31
N TYR A 61 -5.75 -16.01 -4.06
CA TYR A 61 -4.68 -15.09 -3.73
C TYR A 61 -3.42 -15.89 -3.36
N GLN A 62 -2.33 -15.60 -4.05
CA GLN A 62 -1.02 -16.20 -3.84
C GLN A 62 -0.11 -15.16 -3.16
N PRO A 63 0.05 -15.23 -1.83
CA PRO A 63 0.86 -14.26 -1.09
C PRO A 63 2.34 -14.31 -1.50
N GLU A 64 2.82 -15.45 -2.02
CA GLU A 64 4.21 -15.67 -2.44
C GLU A 64 4.60 -14.85 -3.68
N HIS A 65 3.65 -14.51 -4.54
CA HIS A 65 3.86 -13.74 -5.76
C HIS A 65 3.54 -12.24 -5.59
N ARG A 66 3.23 -11.79 -4.37
CA ARG A 66 3.04 -10.37 -4.11
C ARG A 66 4.38 -9.68 -3.97
N ASP A 67 4.58 -8.65 -4.77
CA ASP A 67 5.77 -7.81 -4.69
C ASP A 67 5.91 -7.23 -3.28
N SER A 68 6.97 -7.64 -2.59
CA SER A 68 7.28 -7.25 -1.21
C SER A 68 7.44 -5.73 -1.03
N ASP A 69 7.77 -5.00 -2.10
CA ASP A 69 7.91 -3.55 -2.04
C ASP A 69 6.56 -2.82 -2.14
N LEU A 70 5.59 -3.39 -2.87
CA LEU A 70 4.20 -2.90 -2.85
C LEU A 70 3.54 -3.14 -1.50
N GLU A 71 3.82 -4.27 -0.86
CA GLU A 71 3.32 -4.57 0.49
C GLU A 71 3.85 -3.58 1.54
N LYS A 72 5.16 -3.28 1.52
CA LYS A 72 5.74 -2.25 2.40
C LYS A 72 5.07 -0.90 2.19
N HIS A 73 4.83 -0.51 0.94
CA HIS A 73 4.25 0.79 0.62
C HIS A 73 2.77 0.87 1.04
N ASP A 74 1.99 -0.20 0.87
CA ASP A 74 0.59 -0.23 1.32
C ASP A 74 0.44 -0.34 2.84
N LEU A 75 1.31 -1.10 3.51
CA LEU A 75 1.41 -1.12 4.97
C LEU A 75 1.81 0.26 5.52
N GLN A 76 2.80 0.92 4.92
CA GLN A 76 3.17 2.29 5.26
C GLN A 76 1.98 3.24 5.09
N LYS A 77 1.20 3.13 4.00
CA LYS A 77 -0.01 3.95 3.82
C LYS A 77 -1.06 3.71 4.90
N GLN A 78 -1.33 2.45 5.26
CA GLN A 78 -2.33 2.10 6.29
C GLN A 78 -1.92 2.56 7.70
N ILE A 79 -0.63 2.54 8.01
CA ILE A 79 -0.10 2.95 9.32
C ILE A 79 -0.08 4.50 9.47
N SER A 80 -0.06 5.25 8.36
CA SER A 80 0.57 6.60 8.31
C SER A 80 -0.11 7.82 8.95
N LEU A 81 -1.25 7.79 9.66
CA LEU A 81 -1.84 9.08 10.12
C LEU A 81 -2.42 9.18 11.53
N SER A 82 -2.82 8.09 12.19
CA SER A 82 -3.51 8.22 13.50
C SER A 82 -2.96 7.36 14.64
N TRP A 83 -2.11 6.37 14.36
CA TRP A 83 -1.64 5.44 15.40
C TRP A 83 -0.16 5.59 15.78
N SER A 84 0.64 6.30 14.99
CA SER A 84 2.10 6.27 15.15
C SER A 84 2.69 7.44 15.96
N LEU A 85 2.01 8.59 16.00
CA LEU A 85 2.42 9.76 16.80
C LEU A 85 1.43 9.97 17.94
N SER A 86 1.95 10.25 19.14
CA SER A 86 1.08 10.58 20.27
C SER A 86 0.26 11.83 19.95
N SER A 87 -0.98 11.86 20.43
CA SER A 87 -1.89 13.00 20.25
C SER A 87 -1.26 14.30 20.77
N GLU A 88 -0.48 14.21 21.84
CA GLU A 88 0.29 15.30 22.46
C GLU A 88 1.32 15.89 21.51
N VAL A 89 2.18 15.05 20.91
CA VAL A 89 3.23 15.48 19.97
C VAL A 89 2.58 16.09 18.72
N ARG A 90 1.53 15.45 18.20
CA ARG A 90 0.79 15.97 17.04
C ARG A 90 0.16 17.34 17.33
N ASN A 91 -0.47 17.49 18.49
CA ASN A 91 -1.08 18.73 18.93
C ASN A 91 -0.04 19.83 19.11
N TYR A 92 1.13 19.49 19.66
CA TYR A 92 2.23 20.43 19.83
C TYR A 92 2.83 20.89 18.50
N LEU A 93 3.10 19.96 17.57
CA LEU A 93 3.60 20.29 16.24
C LEU A 93 2.65 21.24 15.50
N LYS A 94 1.33 21.00 15.58
CA LYS A 94 0.32 21.85 14.95
C LYS A 94 0.12 23.19 15.65
N ASN A 95 -0.26 23.16 16.93
CA ASN A 95 -0.76 24.35 17.62
C ASN A 95 0.36 25.18 18.23
N SER A 96 1.47 24.56 18.65
CA SER A 96 2.59 25.26 19.27
C SER A 96 3.62 25.69 18.23
N ILE A 97 4.02 24.79 17.32
CA ILE A 97 5.08 25.08 16.33
C ILE A 97 4.49 25.61 15.01
N GLY A 98 3.23 25.31 14.70
CA GLY A 98 2.55 25.81 13.49
C GLY A 98 2.78 24.96 12.25
N TYR A 99 3.13 23.68 12.38
CA TYR A 99 3.20 22.77 11.23
C TYR A 99 1.80 22.47 10.67
N SER A 100 1.69 22.49 9.35
CA SER A 100 0.51 21.99 8.63
C SER A 100 0.50 20.46 8.61
N ASP A 101 -0.69 19.86 8.42
CA ASP A 101 -0.81 18.41 8.23
C ASP A 101 0.08 17.88 7.10
N LYS A 102 0.24 18.64 6.01
CA LYS A 102 1.12 18.28 4.90
C LYS A 102 2.59 18.24 5.32
N GLU A 103 3.06 19.23 6.09
CA GLU A 103 4.45 19.27 6.56
C GLU A 103 4.75 18.15 7.56
N ILE A 104 3.80 17.82 8.44
CA ILE A 104 3.92 16.69 9.37
C ILE A 104 3.98 15.39 8.59
N LYS A 105 3.09 15.20 7.61
CA LYS A 105 3.05 13.99 6.78
C LYS A 105 4.33 13.81 5.98
N ASN A 106 4.89 14.88 5.43
CA ASN A 106 6.14 14.83 4.66
C ASN A 106 7.37 14.47 5.53
N ASN A 107 7.30 14.63 6.84
CA ASN A 107 8.38 14.32 7.79
C ASN A 107 7.95 13.27 8.83
N LEU A 108 6.93 12.47 8.52
CA LEU A 108 6.29 11.58 9.49
C LEU A 108 7.28 10.56 10.08
N ASP A 109 8.05 9.90 9.23
CA ASP A 109 9.01 8.86 9.63
C ASP A 109 10.07 9.39 10.59
N LEU A 110 10.48 10.65 10.40
CA LEU A 110 11.42 11.33 11.29
C LEU A 110 10.81 11.57 12.66
N PHE A 111 9.56 12.02 12.75
CA PHE A 111 8.91 12.25 14.03
C PHE A 111 8.62 10.94 14.77
N ILE A 112 8.23 9.87 14.04
CA ILE A 112 8.05 8.54 14.63
C ILE A 112 9.37 8.00 15.18
N SER A 113 10.44 8.10 14.39
CA SER A 113 11.78 7.69 14.82
C SER A 113 12.23 8.45 16.06
N ALA A 114 11.99 9.78 16.08
CA ALA A 114 12.29 10.61 17.22
C ALA A 114 11.48 10.22 18.47
N GLN A 115 10.20 9.88 18.33
CA GLN A 115 9.37 9.44 19.44
C GLN A 115 9.83 8.09 20.03
N ASN A 116 10.32 7.18 19.19
CA ASN A 116 10.76 5.85 19.63
C ASN A 116 12.19 5.86 20.21
N ILE A 117 13.06 6.76 19.75
CA ILE A 117 14.50 6.79 20.11
C ILE A 117 14.79 7.84 21.20
N LEU A 118 14.06 8.96 21.22
CA LEU A 118 14.24 10.00 22.22
C LEU A 118 13.38 9.71 23.45
N PRO A 119 13.97 9.70 24.66
CA PRO A 119 13.22 9.43 25.89
C PRO A 119 12.20 10.54 26.23
N ASP A 120 12.46 11.78 25.82
CA ASP A 120 11.53 12.91 25.96
C ASP A 120 11.51 13.76 24.68
N LEU A 121 10.63 13.39 23.74
CA LEU A 121 10.45 14.17 22.51
C LEU A 121 9.81 15.54 22.76
N MET A 122 8.94 15.67 23.75
CA MET A 122 8.19 16.90 24.01
C MET A 122 9.08 18.02 24.56
N GLY A 123 9.92 17.69 25.54
CA GLY A 123 10.93 18.62 26.05
C GLY A 123 11.89 19.06 24.95
N GLU A 124 12.29 18.13 24.08
CA GLU A 124 13.19 18.43 22.96
C GLU A 124 12.55 19.36 21.93
N LEU A 125 11.29 19.12 21.55
CA LEU A 125 10.55 20.01 20.67
C LEU A 125 10.39 21.41 21.28
N ALA A 126 10.19 21.52 22.60
CA ALA A 126 10.11 22.81 23.28
C ALA A 126 11.44 23.58 23.28
N LEU A 127 12.55 22.89 23.57
CA LEU A 127 13.89 23.47 23.50
C LEU A 127 14.23 23.93 22.08
N LEU A 128 13.95 23.09 21.08
CA LEU A 128 14.20 23.41 19.67
C LEU A 128 13.31 24.56 19.20
N LYS A 129 12.05 24.63 19.63
CA LYS A 129 11.17 25.78 19.34
C LYS A 129 11.76 27.08 19.87
N GLY A 130 12.30 27.07 21.10
CA GLY A 130 12.98 28.22 21.68
C GLY A 130 14.20 28.67 20.85
N LYS A 131 15.08 27.73 20.49
CA LYS A 131 16.29 27.98 19.68
C LYS A 131 16.00 28.38 18.23
N ALA A 132 14.86 27.95 17.70
CA ALA A 132 14.45 28.20 16.33
C ALA A 132 13.88 29.61 16.13
N ARG A 133 13.53 30.33 17.21
CA ARG A 133 12.83 31.63 17.15
C ARG A 133 13.58 32.69 16.33
N ASP A 134 14.89 32.73 16.46
CA ASP A 134 15.74 33.73 15.80
C ASP A 134 16.30 33.24 14.45
N LYS A 135 15.80 32.10 13.94
CA LYS A 135 16.28 31.50 12.69
C LYS A 135 15.42 31.94 11.51
N LYS A 136 16.05 32.08 10.34
CA LYS A 136 15.39 32.42 9.07
C LYS A 136 14.31 31.39 8.66
N ASN A 137 14.51 30.12 8.97
CA ASN A 137 13.51 29.06 8.79
C ASN A 137 13.38 28.22 10.08
N PRO A 138 12.50 28.62 11.01
CA PRO A 138 12.35 27.96 12.30
C PRO A 138 11.95 26.48 12.19
N LYS A 139 11.00 26.16 11.30
CA LYS A 139 10.53 24.79 11.06
C LYS A 139 11.63 23.89 10.51
N GLY A 140 12.32 24.36 9.45
CA GLY A 140 13.44 23.62 8.87
C GLY A 140 14.58 23.36 9.86
N TYR A 141 14.84 24.33 10.75
CA TYR A 141 15.84 24.17 11.82
C TYR A 141 15.47 23.05 12.80
N ILE A 142 14.20 22.95 13.20
CA ILE A 142 13.72 21.89 14.10
C ILE A 142 13.89 20.52 13.44
N ILE A 143 13.48 20.37 12.18
CA ILE A 143 13.62 19.11 11.43
C ILE A 143 15.09 18.68 11.35
N ASN A 144 15.98 19.57 10.93
CA ASN A 144 17.40 19.27 10.81
C ASN A 144 18.05 18.94 12.16
N SER A 145 17.62 19.61 13.23
CA SER A 145 18.11 19.35 14.58
C SER A 145 17.68 17.96 15.08
N ILE A 146 16.45 17.54 14.80
CA ILE A 146 15.98 16.19 15.12
C ILE A 146 16.77 15.15 14.31
N LYS A 147 17.04 15.39 13.01
CA LYS A 147 17.89 14.50 12.20
C LYS A 147 19.28 14.32 12.81
N GLY A 148 19.92 15.40 13.24
CA GLY A 148 21.22 15.35 13.91
C GLY A 148 21.19 14.47 15.16
N LYS A 149 20.21 14.70 16.04
CA LYS A 149 20.06 13.93 17.28
C LYS A 149 19.78 12.44 17.07
N LEU A 150 19.06 12.10 16.00
CA LEU A 150 18.82 10.71 15.64
C LEU A 150 20.09 10.01 15.11
N ASN A 151 20.97 10.76 14.43
CA ASN A 151 22.26 10.24 13.98
C ASN A 151 23.25 10.08 15.13
N ASP A 152 23.26 10.98 16.11
CA ASP A 152 24.16 10.90 17.28
C ASP A 152 23.83 9.73 18.22
N LYS A 153 22.62 9.15 18.10
CA LYS A 153 22.15 8.01 18.90
C LYS A 153 22.13 6.67 18.15
N LYS A 154 22.49 6.67 16.86
CA LYS A 154 22.70 5.46 16.07
C LYS A 154 24.11 4.93 16.28
#